data_AF-A0A928PKM5-F1
#
_entry.id   AF-A0A928PKM5-F1
#
_cell.length_a   1.000
_cell.length_b   1.000
_cell.length_c   1.000
_cell.angle_alpha   90.00
_cell.angle_beta   90.00
_cell.angle_gamma   90.00
#
_symmetry.space_group_name_H-M   'P 1'
#
loop_
_entity.id
_entity.type
_entity.pdbx_description
1 polymer ?
#
loop_
_entity_poly.entity_id
_entity_poly.type
_entity_poly.pdbx_seq_one_letter_code
_entity_poly.pdbx_strand_id
1 'polypeptide(L)'
;MIRVKNSFRRVGKNTKKRTDNKVTEFVAQFKNILNPVAEVSAGLLELIGIVIIIVGSVRALVKLVKCVIKRQAFHVVIDLGKALSLALEFKMGAEIIKTVIIHNLEELAILGVVIVIRALLAFIIHWEIRLEEKNESKPLNKENQ
;
A
#
# COMPACT_ATOMS: atom_id res chain seq x y z
N MET A 1 -38.81 4.16 48.87
CA MET A 1 -38.42 3.42 47.65
C MET A 1 -37.24 3.99 46.84
N ILE A 2 -36.94 5.29 46.91
CA ILE A 2 -35.89 5.94 46.07
C ILE A 2 -34.44 5.56 46.48
N ARG A 3 -34.19 5.31 47.77
CA ARG A 3 -32.85 5.06 48.33
C ARG A 3 -32.24 3.72 47.90
N VAL A 4 -33.07 2.71 47.62
CA VAL A 4 -32.63 1.35 47.24
C VAL A 4 -32.15 1.31 45.78
N LYS A 5 -32.82 2.05 44.88
CA LYS A 5 -32.50 2.10 43.44
C LYS A 5 -31.12 2.73 43.18
N ASN A 6 -30.66 3.63 44.06
CA ASN A 6 -29.36 4.29 43.95
C ASN A 6 -28.16 3.40 44.36
N SER A 7 -28.33 2.46 45.29
CA SER A 7 -27.27 1.50 45.62
C SER A 7 -27.10 0.45 44.52
N PHE A 8 -28.18 -0.02 43.92
CA PHE A 8 -28.10 -0.95 42.78
C PHE A 8 -27.42 -0.33 41.55
N ARG A 9 -27.67 0.95 41.26
CA ARG A 9 -27.02 1.67 40.15
C ARG A 9 -25.52 1.90 40.36
N ARG A 10 -25.05 1.95 41.61
CA ARG A 10 -23.61 2.08 41.94
C ARG A 10 -22.84 0.77 41.80
N VAL A 11 -23.46 -0.36 42.17
CA VAL A 11 -22.82 -1.69 42.06
C VAL A 11 -22.55 -2.04 40.60
N GLY A 12 -23.52 -1.82 39.69
CA GLY A 12 -23.35 -2.11 38.25
C GLY A 12 -22.35 -1.21 37.51
N LYS A 13 -22.09 0.01 38.01
CA LYS A 13 -21.07 0.91 37.44
C LYS A 13 -19.65 0.55 37.89
N ASN A 14 -19.48 0.10 39.14
CA ASN A 14 -18.16 -0.29 39.66
C ASN A 14 -17.67 -1.63 39.11
N THR A 15 -18.55 -2.59 38.84
CA THR A 15 -18.17 -3.86 38.22
C THR A 15 -17.75 -3.69 36.75
N LYS A 16 -18.47 -2.86 35.97
CA LYS A 16 -18.08 -2.56 34.58
C LYS A 16 -16.73 -1.84 34.49
N LYS A 17 -16.52 -0.81 35.32
CA LYS A 17 -15.26 -0.04 35.38
C LYS A 17 -14.05 -0.91 35.77
N ARG A 18 -14.25 -1.95 36.59
CA ARG A 18 -13.17 -2.85 37.01
C ARG A 18 -12.76 -3.84 35.92
N THR A 19 -13.72 -4.31 35.12
CA THR A 19 -13.43 -5.14 33.93
C THR A 19 -12.80 -4.31 32.81
N ASP A 20 -13.30 -3.09 32.57
CA ASP A 20 -12.76 -2.17 31.57
C ASP A 20 -11.27 -1.86 31.86
N ASN A 21 -10.89 -1.62 33.12
CA ASN A 21 -9.49 -1.39 33.53
C ASN A 21 -8.59 -2.61 33.29
N LYS A 22 -9.03 -3.82 33.62
CA LYS A 22 -8.23 -5.03 33.38
C LYS A 22 -8.02 -5.31 31.89
N VAL A 23 -9.07 -5.07 31.08
CA VAL A 23 -8.99 -5.24 29.62
C VAL A 23 -8.07 -4.18 29.00
N THR A 24 -8.15 -2.92 29.44
CA THR A 24 -7.25 -1.86 28.93
C THR A 24 -5.80 -2.08 29.35
N GLU A 25 -5.53 -2.55 30.57
CA GLU A 25 -4.17 -2.91 31.00
C GLU A 25 -3.60 -4.05 30.16
N PHE A 26 -4.37 -5.11 29.89
CA PHE A 26 -3.95 -6.22 29.02
C PHE A 26 -3.65 -5.74 27.59
N VAL A 27 -4.54 -4.92 27.02
CA VAL A 27 -4.36 -4.33 25.68
C VAL A 27 -3.13 -3.41 25.63
N ALA A 28 -2.88 -2.63 26.67
CA ALA A 28 -1.72 -1.74 26.75
C ALA A 28 -0.40 -2.53 26.81
N GLN A 29 -0.34 -3.60 27.61
CA GLN A 29 0.83 -4.49 27.67
C GLN A 29 1.12 -5.12 26.31
N PHE A 30 0.09 -5.56 25.58
CA PHE A 30 0.24 -6.15 24.25
C PHE A 30 0.69 -5.11 23.21
N LYS A 31 0.12 -3.91 23.23
CA LYS A 31 0.51 -2.79 22.34
C LYS A 31 1.97 -2.37 22.54
N ASN A 32 2.48 -2.36 23.77
CA ASN A 32 3.88 -2.01 24.04
C ASN A 32 4.89 -2.95 23.38
N ILE A 33 4.52 -4.22 23.16
CA ILE A 33 5.35 -5.21 22.48
C ILE A 33 5.12 -5.16 20.96
N LEU A 34 3.86 -5.02 20.55
CA LEU A 34 3.51 -5.04 19.13
C LEU A 34 3.94 -3.79 18.36
N ASN A 35 3.82 -2.59 18.95
CA ASN A 35 4.19 -1.33 18.30
C ASN A 35 5.61 -1.36 17.72
N PRO A 36 6.68 -1.62 18.51
CA PRO A 36 8.04 -1.60 17.97
C PRO A 36 8.27 -2.71 16.93
N VAL A 37 7.68 -3.90 17.11
CA VAL A 37 7.83 -5.01 16.17
C VAL A 37 7.19 -4.69 14.82
N ALA A 38 5.99 -4.11 14.85
CA ALA A 38 5.26 -3.73 13.64
C ALA A 38 5.89 -2.53 12.93
N GLU A 39 6.38 -1.55 13.69
CA GLU A 39 7.09 -0.40 13.12
C GLU A 39 8.38 -0.83 12.43
N VAL A 40 9.18 -1.69 13.08
CA VAL A 40 10.40 -2.25 12.49
C VAL A 40 10.08 -3.09 11.26
N SER A 41 9.08 -3.98 11.32
CA SER A 41 8.72 -4.82 10.17
C SER A 41 8.16 -4.03 9.00
N ALA A 42 7.31 -3.03 9.25
CA ALA A 42 6.83 -2.15 8.19
C ALA A 42 7.97 -1.33 7.57
N GLY A 43 8.90 -0.82 8.39
CA GLY A 43 10.08 -0.12 7.90
C GLY A 43 10.99 -1.02 7.04
N LEU A 44 11.15 -2.28 7.41
CA LEU A 44 11.91 -3.25 6.61
C LEU A 44 11.24 -3.53 5.25
N LEU A 45 9.92 -3.69 5.23
CA LEU A 45 9.17 -3.89 3.98
C LEU A 45 9.24 -2.67 3.07
N GLU A 46 9.14 -1.45 3.64
CA GLU A 46 9.34 -0.21 2.88
C GLU A 46 10.74 -0.13 2.29
N LEU A 47 11.77 -0.48 3.06
CA LEU A 47 13.16 -0.51 2.61
C LEU A 47 13.35 -1.47 1.43
N ILE A 48 12.79 -2.68 1.53
CA ILE A 48 12.83 -3.68 0.45
C ILE A 48 12.17 -3.12 -0.81
N GLY A 49 10.98 -2.52 -0.68
CA GLY A 49 10.28 -1.90 -1.81
C GLY A 49 11.13 -0.82 -2.49
N ILE A 50 11.75 0.07 -1.72
CA ILE A 50 12.63 1.12 -2.23
C ILE A 50 13.84 0.52 -2.97
N VAL A 51 14.48 -0.49 -2.40
CA VAL A 51 15.63 -1.17 -3.03
C VAL A 51 15.23 -1.80 -4.37
N ILE A 52 14.08 -2.46 -4.44
CA ILE A 52 13.57 -3.08 -5.68
C ILE A 52 13.34 -2.01 -6.76
N ILE A 53 12.73 -0.88 -6.39
CA ILE A 53 12.52 0.24 -7.33
C ILE A 53 13.86 0.75 -7.84
N ILE A 54 14.81 1.03 -6.96
CA ILE A 54 16.13 1.56 -7.34
C ILE A 54 16.84 0.60 -8.30
N VAL A 55 16.92 -0.69 -7.97
CA VAL A 55 17.57 -1.69 -8.82
C VAL A 55 16.85 -1.84 -10.16
N GLY A 56 15.51 -1.85 -10.17
CA GLY A 56 14.69 -1.90 -11.36
C GLY A 56 14.91 -0.69 -12.27
N SER A 57 14.89 0.51 -11.70
CA SER A 57 15.13 1.78 -12.41
C SER A 57 16.53 1.85 -12.99
N VAL A 58 17.57 1.48 -12.24
CA VAL A 58 18.95 1.49 -12.75
C VAL A 58 19.11 0.50 -13.90
N ARG A 59 18.58 -0.72 -13.78
CA ARG A 59 18.63 -1.73 -14.86
C ARG A 59 17.88 -1.25 -16.11
N ALA A 60 16.70 -0.66 -15.93
CA ALA A 60 15.92 -0.10 -17.02
C ALA A 60 16.67 1.04 -17.71
N LEU A 61 17.27 1.96 -16.95
CA LEU A 61 18.03 3.08 -17.47
C LEU A 61 19.26 2.63 -18.26
N VAL A 62 20.03 1.67 -17.73
CA VAL A 62 21.21 1.12 -18.44
C VAL A 62 20.81 0.44 -19.75
N LYS A 63 19.70 -0.32 -19.76
CA LYS A 63 19.18 -0.92 -20.99
C LYS A 63 18.68 0.15 -21.97
N LEU A 64 17.99 1.18 -21.49
CA LEU A 64 17.51 2.29 -22.31
C LEU A 64 18.66 3.00 -23.01
N VAL A 65 19.71 3.38 -22.28
CA VAL A 65 20.89 4.04 -22.85
C VAL A 65 21.57 3.16 -23.91
N LYS A 66 21.75 1.86 -23.64
CA LYS A 66 22.31 0.92 -24.62
C LYS A 66 21.42 0.77 -25.86
N CYS A 67 20.11 0.75 -25.67
CA CYS A 67 19.09 0.58 -26.70
C CYS A 67 19.02 1.82 -27.63
N VAL A 68 19.07 3.02 -27.06
CA VAL A 68 19.17 4.29 -27.80
C VAL A 68 20.45 4.35 -28.63
N ILE A 69 21.58 3.91 -28.08
CA ILE A 69 22.86 3.89 -28.80
C ILE A 69 22.86 2.84 -29.93
N LYS A 70 22.23 1.68 -29.72
CA LYS A 70 22.22 0.55 -30.68
C LYS A 70 21.02 0.49 -31.63
N ARG A 71 20.06 1.43 -31.58
CA ARG A 71 18.83 1.45 -32.39
C ARG A 71 18.10 0.08 -32.45
N GLN A 72 18.03 -0.66 -31.34
CA GLN A 72 17.37 -1.98 -31.27
C GLN A 72 16.04 -1.89 -30.51
N ALA A 73 15.04 -2.67 -30.91
CA ALA A 73 13.67 -2.55 -30.38
C ALA A 73 13.46 -3.11 -28.95
N PHE A 74 13.10 -2.19 -28.05
CA PHE A 74 12.02 -2.21 -27.04
C PHE A 74 11.74 -3.51 -26.24
N HIS A 75 12.36 -3.66 -25.06
CA HIS A 75 11.92 -4.56 -23.95
C HIS A 75 12.08 -3.91 -22.56
N VAL A 76 12.46 -2.64 -22.48
CA VAL A 76 12.84 -1.94 -21.23
C VAL A 76 11.64 -1.69 -20.31
N VAL A 77 10.47 -1.43 -20.89
CA VAL A 77 9.24 -1.08 -20.15
C VAL A 77 8.71 -2.26 -19.32
N ILE A 78 8.83 -3.49 -19.83
CA ILE A 78 8.32 -4.70 -19.17
C ILE A 78 9.08 -5.00 -17.88
N ASP A 79 10.41 -4.82 -17.88
CA ASP A 79 11.25 -5.09 -16.70
C ASP A 79 11.04 -4.05 -15.59
N LEU A 80 10.87 -2.78 -15.97
CA LEU A 80 10.59 -1.72 -15.01
C LEU A 80 9.18 -1.86 -14.41
N GLY A 81 8.18 -2.19 -15.23
CA GLY A 81 6.81 -2.46 -14.77
C GLY A 81 6.74 -3.60 -13.76
N LYS A 82 7.50 -4.69 -13.98
CA LYS A 82 7.62 -5.80 -13.02
C LYS A 82 8.24 -5.38 -11.69
N ALA A 83 9.33 -4.62 -11.73
CA ALA A 83 9.99 -4.12 -10.52
C ALA A 83 9.08 -3.16 -9.72
N LEU A 84 8.38 -2.27 -10.42
CA LEU A 84 7.41 -1.35 -9.80
C LEU A 84 6.24 -2.11 -9.16
N SER A 85 5.66 -3.10 -9.85
CA SER A 85 4.56 -3.93 -9.32
C SER A 85 4.98 -4.67 -8.06
N LEU A 86 6.17 -5.28 -8.05
CA LEU A 86 6.68 -6.00 -6.89
C LEU A 86 6.91 -5.06 -5.69
N ALA A 87 7.52 -3.89 -5.93
CA ALA A 87 7.73 -2.90 -4.88
C ALA A 87 6.41 -2.35 -4.32
N LEU A 88 5.39 -2.25 -5.15
CA LEU A 88 4.02 -1.90 -4.79
C LEU A 88 3.42 -2.91 -3.81
N GLU A 89 3.59 -4.21 -4.06
CA GLU A 89 3.09 -5.27 -3.16
C GLU A 89 3.78 -5.21 -1.79
N PHE A 90 5.11 -5.03 -1.75
CA PHE A 90 5.84 -4.86 -0.49
C PHE A 90 5.40 -3.60 0.27
N LYS A 91 5.15 -2.50 -0.45
CA LYS A 91 4.67 -1.26 0.14
C LYS A 91 3.26 -1.41 0.72
N MET A 92 2.35 -2.07 0.00
CA MET A 92 1.01 -2.40 0.52
C MET A 92 1.10 -3.27 1.78
N GLY A 93 2.00 -4.26 1.81
CA GLY A 93 2.24 -5.08 3.01
C GLY A 93 2.68 -4.25 4.22
N ALA A 94 3.60 -3.30 4.04
CA ALA A 94 4.04 -2.40 5.11
C ALA A 94 2.89 -1.53 5.65
N GLU A 95 2.06 -1.02 4.75
CA GLU A 95 0.91 -0.18 5.05
C GLU A 95 -0.17 -0.99 5.82
N ILE A 96 -0.42 -2.25 5.45
CA ILE A 96 -1.29 -3.17 6.19
C ILE A 96 -0.77 -3.41 7.61
N ILE A 97 0.52 -3.65 7.80
CA ILE A 97 1.10 -3.87 9.14
C ILE A 97 0.93 -2.63 10.04
N LYS A 98 1.17 -1.42 9.50
CA LYS A 98 0.97 -0.16 10.25
C LYS A 98 -0.48 0.01 10.71
N THR A 99 -1.46 -0.33 9.87
CA THR A 99 -2.88 -0.17 10.18
C THR A 99 -3.43 -1.19 11.18
N VAL A 100 -2.84 -2.39 11.28
CA VAL A 100 -3.21 -3.38 12.31
C VAL A 100 -2.93 -2.85 13.73
N ILE A 101 -1.92 -2.00 13.88
CA ILE A 101 -1.48 -1.46 15.17
C ILE A 101 -2.22 -0.17 15.53
N ILE A 102 -2.36 0.69 14.53
CA ILE A 102 -2.93 2.02 14.70
C ILE A 102 -4.41 1.99 14.34
N HIS A 103 -5.24 1.92 15.37
CA HIS A 103 -6.70 1.93 15.25
C HIS A 103 -7.27 3.36 15.12
N ASN A 104 -6.52 4.27 14.48
CA ASN A 104 -6.98 5.63 14.21
C ASN A 104 -7.58 5.66 12.80
N LEU A 105 -8.90 5.80 12.71
CA LEU A 105 -9.63 5.85 11.44
C LEU A 105 -9.16 7.00 10.53
N GLU A 106 -8.63 8.09 11.10
CA GLU A 106 -8.11 9.24 10.35
C GLU A 106 -6.82 8.92 9.59
N GLU A 107 -5.86 8.24 10.22
CA GLU A 107 -4.63 7.78 9.55
C GLU A 107 -4.93 6.72 8.50
N LEU A 108 -5.88 5.82 8.79
CA LEU A 108 -6.36 4.82 7.83
C LEU A 108 -7.00 5.47 6.59
N ALA A 109 -7.73 6.57 6.76
CA ALA A 109 -8.38 7.29 5.67
C ALA A 109 -7.37 7.92 4.70
N ILE A 110 -6.33 8.57 5.23
CA ILE A 110 -5.25 9.17 4.42
C ILE A 110 -4.55 8.08 3.60
N LEU A 111 -4.25 6.94 4.24
CA LEU A 111 -3.62 5.81 3.59
C LEU A 111 -4.48 5.23 2.46
N GLY A 112 -5.78 5.05 2.71
CA GLY A 112 -6.74 4.60 1.70
C GLY A 112 -6.77 5.52 0.47
N VAL A 113 -6.74 6.84 0.68
CA VAL A 113 -6.68 7.82 -0.42
C VAL A 113 -5.41 7.65 -1.26
N VAL A 114 -4.24 7.49 -0.62
CA VAL A 114 -2.97 7.28 -1.33
C VAL A 114 -3.01 6.01 -2.18
N ILE A 115 -3.57 4.91 -1.67
CA ILE A 115 -3.72 3.65 -2.39
C ILE A 115 -4.64 3.81 -3.60
N VAL A 116 -5.78 4.48 -3.45
CA VAL A 116 -6.72 4.74 -4.55
C VAL A 116 -6.07 5.57 -5.65
N ILE A 117 -5.39 6.66 -5.28
CA ILE A 117 -4.66 7.50 -6.25
C ILE A 117 -3.63 6.68 -7.02
N ARG A 118 -2.89 5.81 -6.32
CA ARG A 118 -1.87 4.94 -6.91
C ARG A 118 -2.45 3.97 -7.94
N ALA A 119 -3.60 3.36 -7.63
CA ALA A 119 -4.30 2.46 -8.55
C ALA A 119 -4.82 3.22 -9.79
N LEU A 120 -5.39 4.42 -9.60
CA LEU A 120 -5.91 5.25 -10.69
C LEU A 120 -4.80 5.67 -11.65
N LEU A 121 -3.67 6.18 -11.14
CA LEU A 121 -2.53 6.59 -11.99
C LEU A 121 -1.95 5.41 -12.77
N ALA A 122 -1.75 4.26 -12.11
CA ALA A 122 -1.26 3.05 -12.78
C ALA A 122 -2.22 2.55 -13.86
N PHE A 123 -3.54 2.63 -13.61
CA PHE A 123 -4.57 2.25 -14.57
C PHE A 123 -4.58 3.17 -15.80
N ILE A 124 -4.46 4.49 -15.60
CA ILE A 124 -4.42 5.47 -16.70
C ILE A 124 -3.23 5.19 -17.63
N ILE A 125 -2.03 5.05 -17.06
CA ILE A 125 -0.81 4.74 -17.82
C ILE A 125 -0.97 3.43 -18.61
N HIS A 126 -1.49 2.38 -17.98
CA HIS A 126 -1.68 1.08 -18.63
C HIS A 126 -2.75 1.13 -19.74
N TRP A 127 -3.78 1.95 -19.57
CA TRP A 127 -4.82 2.15 -20.57
C TRP A 127 -4.31 2.93 -21.80
N GLU A 128 -3.50 3.96 -21.57
CA GLU A 128 -2.85 4.76 -22.63
C GLU A 128 -1.95 3.90 -23.52
N ILE A 129 -1.07 3.09 -22.91
CA ILE A 129 -0.16 2.20 -23.65
C ILE A 129 -0.95 1.22 -24.54
N ARG A 130 -2.05 0.67 -24.03
CA ARG A 130 -2.89 -0.30 -24.78
C ARG A 130 -3.68 0.35 -25.92
N LEU A 131 -3.94 1.66 -25.84
CA LEU A 131 -4.57 2.43 -26.92
C LEU A 131 -3.59 2.69 -28.07
N GLU A 132 -2.33 3.00 -27.76
CA GLU A 132 -1.31 3.27 -28.77
C GLU A 132 -0.98 2.03 -29.61
N GLU A 133 -0.83 0.86 -28.98
CA GLU A 133 -0.58 -0.42 -29.69
C GLU A 133 -1.69 -0.79 -30.68
N LYS A 134 -2.93 -0.35 -30.40
CA LYS A 134 -4.09 -0.68 -31.24
C LYS A 134 -4.26 0.25 -32.44
N ASN A 135 -3.61 1.42 -32.44
CA ASN A 135 -3.71 2.40 -33.52
C ASN A 135 -2.67 2.21 -34.63
N GLU A 136 -1.57 1.48 -34.39
CA GLU A 136 -0.57 1.16 -35.42
C GLU A 136 -0.94 -0.01 -36.35
N SER A 137 -2.04 -0.73 -36.09
CA SER A 137 -2.47 -1.91 -36.89
C SER A 137 -3.54 -1.62 -37.95
N LYS A 138 -3.61 -0.38 -38.47
CA LYS A 138 -4.31 -0.13 -39.74
C LYS A 138 -3.34 -0.32 -40.90
N PRO A 139 -3.39 -1.44 -41.67
CA PRO A 139 -2.68 -1.48 -42.94
C PRO A 139 -3.26 -0.39 -43.85
N LEU A 140 -2.39 0.48 -44.39
CA LEU A 140 -2.74 1.36 -45.51
C LEU A 140 -3.08 0.46 -46.71
N ASN A 141 -4.33 0.02 -46.81
CA ASN A 141 -4.84 -0.53 -48.05
C ASN A 141 -4.99 0.63 -49.03
N LYS A 142 -4.05 0.70 -49.98
CA LYS A 142 -4.06 1.64 -51.08
C LYS A 142 -5.27 1.35 -51.96
N GLU A 143 -6.34 2.11 -51.79
CA GLU A 143 -7.24 2.43 -52.90
C GLU A 143 -6.42 3.21 -53.92
N ASN A 144 -5.96 2.52 -54.96
CA ASN A 144 -5.68 3.03 -56.30
C ASN A 144 -5.18 1.85 -57.17
N GLN A 145 -6.14 1.07 -57.67
CA GLN A 145 -6.06 0.38 -58.95
C GLN A 145 -7.47 0.23 -59.51
#